data_AF-A0A970IEG7-F1
#
_entry.id   AF-A0A970IEG7-F1
#
_cell.length_a   1.000
_cell.length_b   1.000
_cell.length_c   1.000
_cell.angle_alpha   90.00
_cell.angle_beta   90.00
_cell.angle_gamma   90.00
#
_symmetry.space_group_name_H-M   'P 1'
#
loop_
_entity.id
_entity.type
_entity.pdbx_description
1 polymer ?
#
loop_
_entity_poly.entity_id
_entity_poly.type
_entity_poly.pdbx_seq_one_letter_code
_entity_poly.pdbx_strand_id
1 'polypeptide(L)'
;MNILRNRKGIALGTVLILASILTLLGFTIWHYSSRDILGAERAEKKMQAYYLAKSGADAVAQYIITNPDNIDMSAYVESLIDAPESNPIKLDEDTPGHFNVKVDRDKDNSLVITATGTVDSIKESVQIKLYQRENIPEIDVALFANSNINMGQSGSSKIIGDVATNAEQPGSIYFPWSAYIKGNLFIGPNGNIDKVITGARPNPKGNVEGEIHKLEAIRNYELPDFPDFPSNLTNRGAFEAGWNPSPPYHIYHDGRYSKITVLSELVVHIGDQDRIIVTDDLIVEGARKITLNKTGKGKLYLYVGNEFKILNSGTINNRGQASDVILYFKGSGTINLGGNTKFVGCVHLENANLIIANSGGITGHIITGGNHIEISGAASAHVRAIYAPNAHVKMKGSGSLTGALICKSFEAEGNSTLTFDNSITDTFPDMLEEGASGGVSYEKGLWQ
;
A
#
# COMPACT_ATOMS: atom_id res chain seq x y z
N MET A 1 -32.65 102.86 34.29
CA MET A 1 -31.95 102.10 35.34
C MET A 1 -31.21 100.95 34.66
N ASN A 2 -29.91 100.83 34.95
CA ASN A 2 -28.95 99.80 34.54
C ASN A 2 -29.61 98.42 34.26
N ILE A 3 -29.20 97.65 33.24
CA ILE A 3 -28.03 96.76 33.28
C ILE A 3 -27.66 96.36 31.83
N LEU A 4 -26.66 97.00 31.22
CA LEU A 4 -25.87 96.39 30.14
C LEU A 4 -24.66 95.75 30.81
N ARG A 5 -24.85 94.49 31.24
CA ARG A 5 -23.88 93.72 32.04
C ARG A 5 -22.63 93.48 31.21
N ASN A 6 -21.51 93.99 31.69
CA ASN A 6 -20.16 93.82 31.16
C ASN A 6 -19.79 92.32 31.01
N ARG A 7 -19.97 91.73 29.82
CA ARG A 7 -19.59 90.33 29.51
C ARG A 7 -18.15 90.16 29.02
N LYS A 8 -17.27 91.17 29.16
CA LYS A 8 -15.88 91.09 28.67
C LYS A 8 -15.00 90.09 29.45
N GLY A 9 -15.37 89.69 30.67
CA GLY A 9 -14.64 88.68 31.46
C GLY A 9 -15.12 87.22 31.28
N ILE A 10 -16.40 87.02 30.91
CA ILE A 10 -16.96 85.67 30.69
C ILE A 10 -16.40 85.06 29.40
N ALA A 11 -16.14 85.88 28.38
CA ALA A 11 -15.60 85.43 27.09
C ALA A 11 -14.26 84.68 27.25
N LEU A 12 -13.33 85.20 28.06
CA LEU A 12 -12.05 84.54 28.32
C LEU A 12 -12.23 83.20 29.06
N GLY A 13 -13.10 83.17 30.07
CA GLY A 13 -13.43 81.94 30.80
C GLY A 13 -14.07 80.87 29.90
N THR A 14 -15.01 81.27 29.02
CA THR A 14 -15.61 80.34 28.05
C THR A 14 -14.61 79.84 27.02
N VAL A 15 -13.70 80.70 26.53
CA VAL A 15 -12.65 80.29 25.58
C VAL A 15 -11.66 79.33 26.25
N LEU A 16 -11.28 79.57 27.50
CA LEU A 16 -10.42 78.67 28.27
C LEU A 16 -11.09 77.32 28.52
N ILE A 17 -12.37 77.30 28.88
CA ILE A 17 -13.14 76.05 29.03
C ILE A 17 -13.22 75.31 27.68
N LEU A 18 -13.48 76.02 26.57
CA LEU A 18 -13.50 75.43 25.24
C LEU A 18 -12.14 74.84 24.83
N ALA A 19 -11.05 75.57 25.10
CA ALA A 19 -9.69 75.11 24.83
C ALA A 19 -9.32 73.90 25.71
N SER A 20 -9.78 73.88 26.97
CA SER A 20 -9.59 72.76 27.89
C SER A 20 -10.32 71.50 27.39
N ILE A 21 -11.55 71.66 26.91
CA ILE A 21 -12.33 70.55 26.33
C ILE A 21 -11.68 70.04 25.04
N LEU A 22 -11.22 70.95 24.15
CA LEU A 22 -10.55 70.59 22.90
C LEU A 22 -9.22 69.88 23.13
N THR A 23 -8.43 70.30 24.13
CA THR A 23 -7.16 69.63 24.47
C THR A 23 -7.39 68.25 25.09
N LEU A 24 -8.41 68.10 25.93
CA LEU A 24 -8.80 66.79 26.47
C LEU A 24 -9.24 65.83 25.36
N LEU A 25 -10.08 66.30 24.42
CA LEU A 25 -10.46 65.55 23.23
C LEU A 25 -9.24 65.19 22.37
N GLY A 26 -8.35 66.14 22.11
CA GLY A 26 -7.12 65.90 21.35
C GLY A 26 -6.22 64.84 21.99
N PHE A 27 -6.04 64.90 23.31
CA PHE A 27 -5.25 63.91 24.05
C PHE A 27 -5.89 62.52 24.02
N THR A 28 -7.21 62.42 24.14
CA THR A 28 -7.92 61.13 24.05
C THR A 28 -7.79 60.47 22.68
N ILE A 29 -7.92 61.25 21.60
CA ILE A 29 -7.74 60.76 20.22
C ILE A 29 -6.30 60.29 20.00
N TRP A 30 -5.31 61.06 20.46
CA TRP A 30 -3.91 60.69 20.32
C TRP A 30 -3.57 59.41 21.10
N HIS A 31 -4.06 59.30 22.35
CA HIS A 31 -3.85 58.11 23.17
C HIS A 31 -4.47 56.86 22.55
N TYR A 32 -5.69 56.98 22.00
CA TYR A 32 -6.38 55.87 21.33
C TYR A 32 -5.67 55.50 20.01
N SER A 33 -5.35 56.48 19.17
CA SER A 33 -4.66 56.29 17.89
C SER A 33 -3.28 55.66 18.04
N SER A 34 -2.50 56.07 19.05
CA SER A 34 -1.17 55.49 19.29
C SER A 34 -1.26 54.04 19.75
N ARG A 35 -2.29 53.67 20.53
CA ARG A 35 -2.54 52.28 20.93
C ARG A 35 -3.00 51.42 19.76
N ASP A 36 -3.82 51.98 18.87
CA ASP A 36 -4.25 51.29 17.65
C ASP A 36 -3.07 51.01 16.72
N ILE A 37 -2.15 51.96 16.54
CA ILE A 37 -0.94 51.77 15.71
C ILE A 37 -0.04 50.67 16.28
N LEU A 38 0.25 50.69 17.59
CA LEU A 38 1.06 49.65 18.23
C LEU A 38 0.36 48.28 18.21
N GLY A 39 -0.96 48.27 18.35
CA GLY A 39 -1.77 47.06 18.21
C GLY A 39 -1.72 46.49 16.79
N ALA A 40 -1.81 47.36 15.78
CA ALA A 40 -1.71 46.99 14.38
C ALA A 40 -0.32 46.44 14.03
N GLU A 41 0.76 47.10 14.47
CA GLU A 41 2.13 46.63 14.23
C GLU A 41 2.37 45.25 14.88
N ARG A 42 1.89 45.05 16.10
CA ARG A 42 1.98 43.74 16.77
C ARG A 42 1.16 42.67 16.05
N ALA A 43 -0.03 43.00 15.58
CA ALA A 43 -0.87 42.09 14.82
C ALA A 43 -0.23 41.71 13.46
N GLU A 44 0.39 42.68 12.79
CA GLU A 44 1.14 42.46 11.55
C GLU A 44 2.31 41.50 11.77
N LYS A 45 3.17 41.76 12.76
CA LYS A 45 4.31 40.89 13.08
C LYS A 45 3.86 39.49 13.51
N LYS A 46 2.75 39.39 14.25
CA LYS A 46 2.14 38.10 14.60
C LYS A 46 1.72 37.33 13.35
N MET A 47 1.08 38.01 12.40
CA MET A 47 0.68 37.43 11.12
C MET A 47 1.90 36.98 10.30
N GLN A 48 2.95 37.80 10.24
CA GLN A 48 4.20 37.45 9.55
C GLN A 48 4.88 36.22 10.18
N ALA A 49 5.00 36.18 11.51
CA ALA A 49 5.54 35.03 12.23
C ALA A 49 4.70 33.75 11.97
N TYR A 50 3.38 33.86 11.97
CA TYR A 50 2.48 32.75 11.64
C TYR A 50 2.70 32.24 10.20
N TYR A 51 2.80 33.13 9.21
CA TYR A 51 3.02 32.71 7.82
C TYR A 51 4.42 32.12 7.61
N LEU A 52 5.45 32.62 8.28
CA LEU A 52 6.79 32.01 8.26
C LEU A 52 6.76 30.58 8.81
N ALA A 53 6.11 30.39 9.97
CA ALA A 53 5.93 29.08 10.57
C ALA A 53 5.16 28.13 9.62
N LYS A 54 4.05 28.62 9.06
CA LYS A 54 3.21 27.87 8.12
C LYS A 54 3.98 27.45 6.88
N SER A 55 4.74 28.35 6.25
CA SER A 55 5.54 28.03 5.08
C SER A 55 6.61 26.98 5.37
N GLY A 56 7.28 27.07 6.53
CA GLY A 56 8.28 26.09 6.95
C GLY A 56 7.69 24.69 7.15
N ALA A 57 6.58 24.60 7.89
CA ALA A 57 5.86 23.34 8.07
C ALA A 57 5.34 22.77 6.74
N ASP A 58 4.80 23.62 5.86
CA ASP A 58 4.24 23.18 4.59
C ASP A 58 5.32 22.69 3.61
N ALA A 59 6.49 23.33 3.57
CA ALA A 59 7.61 22.89 2.74
C ALA A 59 8.09 21.48 3.12
N VAL A 60 8.26 21.21 4.42
CA VAL A 60 8.66 19.88 4.91
C VAL A 60 7.54 18.87 4.66
N ALA A 61 6.30 19.23 4.95
CA ALA A 61 5.15 18.37 4.69
C ALA A 61 5.05 17.98 3.22
N GLN A 62 5.16 18.96 2.32
CA GLN A 62 5.09 18.73 0.88
C GLN A 62 6.23 17.84 0.39
N TYR A 63 7.46 18.05 0.86
CA TYR A 63 8.59 17.19 0.50
C TYR A 63 8.36 15.73 0.89
N ILE A 64 7.87 15.50 2.12
CA ILE A 64 7.53 14.16 2.63
C ILE A 64 6.37 13.53 1.83
N ILE A 65 5.34 14.31 1.50
CA ILE A 65 4.15 13.84 0.76
C ILE A 65 4.48 13.51 -0.69
N THR A 66 5.19 14.40 -1.40
CA THR A 66 5.40 14.26 -2.85
C THR A 66 6.61 13.41 -3.20
N ASN A 67 7.53 13.16 -2.25
CA ASN A 67 8.78 12.42 -2.45
C ASN A 67 9.44 12.68 -3.82
N PRO A 68 9.76 13.95 -4.14
CA PRO A 68 10.14 14.33 -5.52
C PRO A 68 11.42 13.66 -6.00
N ASP A 69 12.31 13.29 -5.07
CA ASP A 69 13.59 12.65 -5.35
C ASP A 69 13.49 11.11 -5.33
N ASN A 70 12.29 10.55 -5.11
CA ASN A 70 11.99 9.12 -5.04
C ASN A 70 12.95 8.35 -4.11
N ILE A 71 13.17 8.90 -2.92
CA ILE A 71 14.04 8.32 -1.88
C ILE A 71 13.26 7.37 -0.98
N ASP A 72 13.98 6.57 -0.18
CA ASP A 72 13.39 5.80 0.92
C ASP A 72 12.84 6.77 1.99
N MET A 73 11.55 7.05 1.89
CA MET A 73 10.88 8.00 2.76
C MET A 73 10.82 7.52 4.21
N SER A 74 10.77 6.20 4.43
CA SER A 74 10.78 5.62 5.77
C SER A 74 12.09 5.94 6.48
N ALA A 75 13.22 5.63 5.84
CA ALA A 75 14.55 5.93 6.39
C ALA A 75 14.79 7.44 6.55
N TYR A 76 14.32 8.25 5.59
CA TYR A 76 14.44 9.70 5.66
C TYR A 76 13.66 10.29 6.83
N VAL A 77 12.41 9.86 7.03
CA VAL A 77 11.57 10.30 8.14
C VAL A 77 12.18 9.94 9.49
N GLU A 78 12.69 8.72 9.67
CA GLU A 78 13.38 8.35 10.92
C GLU A 78 14.57 9.27 11.18
N SER A 79 15.34 9.62 10.13
CA SER A 79 16.46 10.56 10.27
C SER A 79 16.02 11.97 10.69
N LEU A 80 14.81 12.41 10.29
CA LEU A 80 14.24 13.70 10.69
C LEU A 80 13.71 13.68 12.13
N ILE A 81 13.16 12.55 12.59
CA ILE A 81 12.67 12.38 13.96
C ILE A 81 13.83 12.38 14.95
N ASP A 82 14.94 11.71 14.60
CA ASP A 82 16.15 11.67 15.42
C ASP A 82 16.94 13.00 15.41
N ALA A 83 16.67 13.87 14.44
CA ALA A 83 17.32 15.16 14.33
C ALA A 83 16.79 16.17 15.37
N PRO A 84 17.67 17.03 15.91
CA PRO A 84 17.22 18.17 16.71
C PRO A 84 16.42 19.17 15.86
N GLU A 85 15.74 20.11 16.53
CA GLU A 85 15.09 21.24 15.85
C GLU A 85 16.08 21.94 14.90
N SER A 86 15.60 22.32 13.71
CA SER A 86 16.43 22.91 12.68
C SER A 86 17.11 24.19 13.17
N ASN A 87 18.25 24.53 12.58
CA ASN A 87 18.78 25.89 12.71
C ASN A 87 17.77 26.92 12.15
N PRO A 88 17.84 28.20 12.58
CA PRO A 88 16.94 29.22 12.05
C PRO A 88 17.16 29.45 10.57
N ILE A 89 16.08 29.36 9.79
CA ILE A 89 16.07 29.49 8.32
C ILE A 89 15.28 30.73 7.93
N LYS A 90 15.82 31.50 6.98
CA LYS A 90 15.10 32.61 6.35
C LYS A 90 14.40 32.14 5.09
N LEU A 91 13.24 32.71 4.79
CA LEU A 91 12.52 32.43 3.54
C LEU A 91 13.29 33.00 2.32
N ASP A 92 13.77 34.23 2.46
CA ASP A 92 14.61 34.95 1.50
C ASP A 92 15.39 36.08 2.21
N GLU A 93 16.18 36.87 1.49
CA GLU A 93 16.99 37.95 2.08
C GLU A 93 16.16 39.16 2.53
N ASP A 94 15.02 39.41 1.90
CA ASP A 94 14.19 40.61 2.06
C ASP A 94 13.06 40.42 3.08
N THR A 95 12.66 39.17 3.34
CA THR A 95 11.60 38.83 4.30
C THR A 95 12.15 38.87 5.74
N PRO A 96 11.59 39.74 6.61
CA PRO A 96 12.04 39.86 7.99
C PRO A 96 11.64 38.63 8.82
N GLY A 97 12.58 38.14 9.63
CA GLY A 97 12.38 37.00 10.53
C GLY A 97 13.01 35.70 10.02
N HIS A 98 12.70 34.62 10.73
CA HIS A 98 13.18 33.28 10.43
C HIS A 98 12.20 32.24 10.99
N PHE A 99 12.32 30.99 10.58
CA PHE A 99 11.58 29.87 11.15
C PHE A 99 12.49 28.69 11.49
N ASN A 100 12.00 27.87 12.41
CA ASN A 100 12.60 26.59 12.80
C ASN A 100 11.56 25.48 12.62
N VAL A 101 12.00 24.27 12.28
CA VAL A 101 11.12 23.12 12.09
C VAL A 101 11.65 21.92 12.89
N LYS A 102 10.74 21.16 13.48
CA LYS A 102 10.99 19.88 14.13
C LYS A 102 9.95 18.86 13.70
N VAL A 103 10.39 17.62 13.49
CA VAL A 103 9.51 16.50 13.16
C VAL A 103 9.51 15.54 14.35
N ASP A 104 8.33 15.13 14.79
CA ASP A 104 8.13 14.17 15.87
C ASP A 104 7.10 13.11 15.43
N ARG A 105 7.05 11.98 16.14
CA ARG A 105 6.04 10.93 15.94
C ARG A 105 5.05 10.91 17.11
N ASP A 106 3.76 10.91 16.81
CA ASP A 106 2.69 10.83 17.81
C ASP A 106 2.36 9.37 18.17
N LYS A 107 1.57 9.17 19.22
CA LYS A 107 1.21 7.85 19.78
C LYS A 107 0.45 6.95 18.81
N ASP A 108 -0.22 7.52 17.81
CA ASP A 108 -0.94 6.83 16.74
C ASP A 108 -0.07 6.60 15.49
N ASN A 109 1.25 6.70 15.64
CA ASN A 109 2.25 6.53 14.57
C ASN A 109 2.22 7.60 13.46
N SER A 110 1.39 8.63 13.59
CA SER A 110 1.38 9.78 12.67
C SER A 110 2.59 10.68 12.87
N LEU A 111 2.98 11.41 11.81
CA LEU A 111 4.03 12.42 11.92
C LEU A 111 3.44 13.78 12.29
N VAL A 112 4.11 14.47 13.20
CA VAL A 112 3.77 15.84 13.61
C VAL A 112 4.94 16.75 13.25
N ILE A 113 4.69 17.68 12.35
CA ILE A 113 5.65 18.71 11.96
C ILE A 113 5.29 19.97 12.73
N THR A 114 6.17 20.39 13.63
CA THR A 114 6.05 21.63 14.39
C THR A 114 6.99 22.66 13.78
N ALA A 115 6.44 23.82 13.39
CA ALA A 115 7.24 24.94 12.92
C ALA A 115 7.00 26.17 13.79
N THR A 116 8.06 26.90 14.10
CA THR A 116 8.00 28.15 14.87
C THR A 116 8.61 29.28 14.05
N GLY A 117 7.79 30.26 13.68
CA GLY A 117 8.21 31.48 13.01
C GLY A 117 8.46 32.59 14.03
N THR A 118 9.50 33.38 13.81
CA THR A 118 9.88 34.51 14.68
C THR A 118 10.15 35.74 13.84
N VAL A 119 9.50 36.85 14.21
CA VAL A 119 9.76 38.19 13.68
C VAL A 119 10.03 39.10 14.87
N ASP A 120 11.22 39.68 14.92
CA ASP A 120 11.75 40.40 16.09
C ASP A 120 11.69 39.56 17.39
N SER A 121 10.75 39.90 18.28
CA SER A 121 10.50 39.22 19.56
C SER A 121 9.18 38.45 19.58
N ILE A 122 8.41 38.48 18.48
CA ILE A 122 7.12 37.82 18.37
C ILE A 122 7.34 36.46 17.72
N LYS A 123 6.82 35.42 18.38
CA LYS A 123 6.89 34.04 17.93
C LYS A 123 5.48 33.49 17.75
N GLU A 124 5.28 32.74 16.68
CA GLU A 124 4.08 31.94 16.46
C GLU A 124 4.50 30.53 16.05
N SER A 125 3.80 29.53 16.59
CA SER A 125 4.03 28.13 16.28
C SER A 125 2.80 27.54 15.61
N VAL A 126 3.02 26.67 14.65
CA VAL A 126 1.98 25.93 13.96
C VAL A 126 2.35 24.45 13.95
N GLN A 127 1.33 23.60 13.99
CA GLN A 127 1.52 22.16 13.87
C GLN A 127 0.71 21.64 12.70
N ILE A 128 1.30 20.70 11.97
CA ILE A 128 0.60 19.91 10.98
C ILE A 128 0.85 18.44 11.21
N LYS A 129 -0.25 17.68 11.19
CA LYS A 129 -0.26 16.24 11.36
C LYS A 129 -0.30 15.58 9.98
N LEU A 130 0.60 14.64 9.72
CA LEU A 130 0.58 13.81 8.52
C LEU A 130 0.18 12.39 8.90
N TYR A 131 -0.80 11.86 8.17
CA TYR A 131 -1.26 10.48 8.35
C TYR A 131 -0.50 9.59 7.40
N GLN A 132 0.14 8.57 7.94
CA GLN A 132 0.74 7.49 7.18
C GLN A 132 -0.38 6.67 6.52
N ARG A 133 -0.32 6.55 5.19
CA ARG A 133 -1.08 5.58 4.43
C ARG A 133 -0.15 4.48 3.98
N GLU A 134 -0.59 3.25 4.21
CA GLU A 134 -0.03 2.10 3.52
C GLU A 134 -0.38 2.23 2.03
N ASN A 135 0.66 2.32 1.20
CA ASN A 135 0.48 2.51 -0.22
C ASN A 135 0.23 1.13 -0.82
N ILE A 136 -1.02 0.69 -0.85
CA ILE A 136 -1.39 -0.49 -1.63
C ILE A 136 -1.10 -0.14 -3.09
N PRO A 137 -0.11 -0.78 -3.75
CA PRO A 137 0.18 -0.48 -5.14
C PRO A 137 -1.09 -0.72 -5.95
N GLU A 138 -1.50 0.26 -6.75
CA GLU A 138 -2.66 0.10 -7.63
C GLU A 138 -2.44 -1.17 -8.48
N ILE A 139 -3.48 -1.95 -8.76
CA ILE A 139 -3.37 -3.13 -9.62
C ILE A 139 -4.32 -2.93 -10.80
N ASP A 140 -3.81 -2.18 -11.78
CA ASP A 140 -4.53 -1.68 -12.96
C ASP A 140 -4.13 -2.40 -14.26
N VAL A 141 -3.17 -3.32 -14.20
CA VAL A 141 -2.62 -4.06 -15.35
C VAL A 141 -2.77 -5.56 -15.18
N ALA A 142 -2.88 -6.28 -16.31
CA ALA A 142 -2.84 -7.74 -16.36
C ALA A 142 -1.51 -8.27 -15.83
N LEU A 143 -0.42 -7.65 -16.27
CA LEU A 143 0.94 -8.02 -15.92
C LEU A 143 1.75 -6.77 -15.56
N PHE A 144 2.33 -6.79 -14.37
CA PHE A 144 3.50 -5.99 -14.06
C PHE A 144 4.74 -6.90 -13.92
N ALA A 145 5.81 -6.58 -14.66
CA ALA A 145 7.11 -7.23 -14.51
C ALA A 145 8.20 -6.20 -14.20
N ASN A 146 8.90 -6.35 -13.06
CA ASN A 146 9.97 -5.42 -12.68
C ASN A 146 11.16 -5.42 -13.67
N SER A 147 11.34 -6.51 -14.43
CA SER A 147 12.40 -6.63 -15.42
C SER A 147 11.89 -7.25 -16.72
N ASN A 148 12.43 -8.39 -17.15
CA ASN A 148 12.20 -8.90 -18.50
C ASN A 148 10.82 -9.56 -18.67
N ILE A 149 10.26 -9.41 -19.87
CA ILE A 149 9.08 -10.11 -20.37
C ILE A 149 9.49 -10.92 -21.59
N ASN A 150 9.48 -12.25 -21.48
CA ASN A 150 9.79 -13.15 -22.58
C ASN A 150 8.56 -13.97 -22.95
N MET A 151 7.92 -13.65 -24.08
CA MET A 151 6.74 -14.37 -24.55
C MET A 151 7.06 -15.67 -25.28
N GLY A 152 8.24 -16.25 -25.01
CA GLY A 152 8.65 -17.60 -25.42
C GLY A 152 9.33 -17.65 -26.79
N GLN A 153 9.90 -18.80 -27.16
CA GLN A 153 10.53 -18.99 -28.48
C GLN A 153 9.55 -19.49 -29.56
N SER A 154 8.47 -20.16 -29.14
CA SER A 154 7.44 -20.70 -30.03
C SER A 154 6.09 -20.77 -29.31
N GLY A 155 5.02 -20.76 -30.09
CA GLY A 155 3.64 -20.74 -29.57
C GLY A 155 2.92 -19.42 -29.81
N SER A 156 1.71 -19.34 -29.27
CA SER A 156 0.79 -18.21 -29.39
C SER A 156 0.31 -17.78 -28.00
N SER A 157 1.26 -17.50 -27.10
CA SER A 157 0.98 -17.02 -25.74
C SER A 157 0.29 -15.65 -25.78
N LYS A 158 -0.60 -15.41 -24.82
CA LYS A 158 -1.51 -14.25 -24.85
C LYS A 158 -1.57 -13.57 -23.50
N ILE A 159 -1.50 -12.25 -23.51
CA ILE A 159 -1.90 -11.41 -22.38
C ILE A 159 -3.09 -10.57 -22.82
N ILE A 160 -4.21 -10.66 -22.09
CA ILE A 160 -5.43 -9.91 -22.35
C ILE A 160 -5.60 -8.90 -21.22
N GLY A 161 -5.43 -7.61 -21.54
CA GLY A 161 -5.30 -6.50 -20.60
C GLY A 161 -3.96 -5.80 -20.73
N ASP A 162 -3.85 -4.65 -20.06
CA ASP A 162 -2.66 -3.79 -20.14
C ASP A 162 -1.46 -4.44 -19.43
N VAL A 163 -0.26 -4.07 -19.87
CA VAL A 163 1.01 -4.62 -19.37
C VAL A 163 1.96 -3.49 -19.03
N ALA A 164 2.60 -3.55 -17.87
CA ALA A 164 3.61 -2.59 -17.45
C ALA A 164 4.93 -3.29 -17.07
N THR A 165 6.05 -2.62 -17.32
CA THR A 165 7.37 -3.09 -16.90
C THR A 165 8.35 -1.94 -16.68
N ASN A 166 9.26 -2.11 -15.72
CA ASN A 166 10.40 -1.20 -15.55
C ASN A 166 11.57 -1.51 -16.51
N ALA A 167 11.39 -2.40 -17.49
CA ALA A 167 12.42 -2.74 -18.45
C ALA A 167 12.85 -1.56 -19.32
N GLU A 168 14.16 -1.28 -19.33
CA GLU A 168 14.79 -0.23 -20.14
C GLU A 168 15.87 -0.75 -21.10
N GLN A 169 16.35 -1.98 -20.88
CA GLN A 169 17.47 -2.54 -21.65
C GLN A 169 17.01 -3.10 -23.01
N PRO A 170 17.88 -3.05 -24.04
CA PRO A 170 17.57 -3.64 -25.33
C PRO A 170 17.22 -5.13 -25.23
N GLY A 171 16.11 -5.54 -25.83
CA GLY A 171 15.65 -6.93 -25.82
C GLY A 171 15.08 -7.45 -24.51
N SER A 172 14.85 -6.59 -23.50
CA SER A 172 14.17 -6.98 -22.27
C SER A 172 12.73 -7.43 -22.48
N ILE A 173 12.10 -7.02 -23.58
CA ILE A 173 10.78 -7.51 -24.01
C ILE A 173 10.97 -8.28 -25.31
N TYR A 174 10.61 -9.56 -25.31
CA TYR A 174 10.73 -10.44 -26.47
C TYR A 174 9.38 -11.05 -26.86
N PHE A 175 9.03 -10.95 -28.15
CA PHE A 175 7.86 -11.61 -28.73
C PHE A 175 8.25 -12.66 -29.79
N PRO A 176 7.77 -13.92 -29.69
CA PRO A 176 7.78 -14.82 -30.83
C PRO A 176 6.69 -14.42 -31.84
N TRP A 177 6.63 -15.15 -32.94
CA TRP A 177 5.85 -14.76 -34.11
C TRP A 177 4.34 -14.59 -33.86
N SER A 178 3.75 -15.39 -32.97
CA SER A 178 2.30 -15.45 -32.78
C SER A 178 1.83 -15.05 -31.37
N ALA A 179 2.75 -14.66 -30.48
CA ALA A 179 2.35 -14.13 -29.18
C ALA A 179 1.77 -12.73 -29.31
N TYR A 180 0.89 -12.31 -28.40
CA TYR A 180 0.41 -10.93 -28.42
C TYR A 180 -0.08 -10.42 -27.06
N ILE A 181 -0.06 -9.10 -26.93
CA ILE A 181 -0.71 -8.35 -25.86
C ILE A 181 -1.96 -7.69 -26.47
N LYS A 182 -3.12 -8.04 -25.93
CA LYS A 182 -4.39 -7.37 -26.21
C LYS A 182 -4.64 -6.32 -25.14
N GLY A 183 -3.98 -5.19 -25.29
CA GLY A 183 -3.94 -4.08 -24.33
C GLY A 183 -2.77 -3.14 -24.65
N ASN A 184 -2.59 -2.12 -23.83
CA ASN A 184 -1.45 -1.21 -23.89
C ASN A 184 -0.20 -1.84 -23.27
N LEU A 185 0.98 -1.38 -23.69
CA LEU A 185 2.27 -1.76 -23.11
C LEU A 185 3.00 -0.51 -22.59
N PHE A 186 3.27 -0.47 -21.29
CA PHE A 186 4.07 0.57 -20.65
C PHE A 186 5.47 0.03 -20.35
N ILE A 187 6.51 0.67 -20.90
CA ILE A 187 7.92 0.32 -20.65
C ILE A 187 8.58 1.27 -19.66
N GLY A 188 9.80 0.95 -19.20
CA GLY A 188 10.52 1.78 -18.23
C GLY A 188 10.72 3.22 -18.71
N PRO A 189 10.76 4.20 -17.79
CA PRO A 189 10.73 5.63 -18.11
C PRO A 189 11.88 6.08 -19.03
N ASN A 190 13.06 5.46 -18.91
CA ASN A 190 14.22 5.78 -19.76
C ASN A 190 14.40 4.81 -20.93
N GLY A 191 13.53 3.81 -21.07
CA GLY A 191 13.61 2.80 -22.12
C GLY A 191 13.45 3.41 -23.52
N ASN A 192 14.23 2.92 -24.49
CA ASN A 192 14.01 3.23 -25.90
C ASN A 192 13.06 2.18 -26.51
N ILE A 193 11.85 2.61 -26.88
CA ILE A 193 10.78 1.73 -27.42
C ILE A 193 11.28 0.85 -28.57
N ASP A 194 12.13 1.37 -29.46
CA ASP A 194 12.62 0.63 -30.63
C ASP A 194 13.72 -0.39 -30.31
N LYS A 195 14.33 -0.31 -29.12
CA LYS A 195 15.40 -1.21 -28.69
C LYS A 195 14.93 -2.20 -27.63
N VAL A 196 14.10 -1.76 -26.69
CA VAL A 196 13.59 -2.57 -25.57
C VAL A 196 12.76 -3.74 -26.09
N ILE A 197 11.97 -3.50 -27.14
CA ILE A 197 11.09 -4.49 -27.74
C ILE A 197 11.81 -5.16 -28.92
N THR A 198 12.01 -6.47 -28.79
CA THR A 198 12.57 -7.33 -29.83
C THR A 198 11.62 -8.48 -30.11
N GLY A 199 11.85 -9.21 -31.20
CA GLY A 199 11.02 -10.36 -31.50
C GLY A 199 11.36 -11.02 -32.82
N ALA A 200 10.63 -12.10 -33.10
CA ALA A 200 10.79 -12.88 -34.32
C ALA A 200 10.16 -12.22 -35.57
N ARG A 201 9.26 -11.24 -35.40
CA ARG A 201 8.68 -10.49 -36.52
C ARG A 201 9.64 -9.38 -36.99
N PRO A 202 9.59 -8.99 -38.28
CA PRO A 202 10.31 -7.80 -38.75
C PRO A 202 9.93 -6.51 -38.00
N ASN A 203 8.68 -6.41 -37.56
CA ASN A 203 8.20 -5.36 -36.66
C ASN A 203 7.59 -5.98 -35.38
N PRO A 204 8.40 -6.20 -34.32
CA PRO A 204 7.94 -6.80 -33.07
C PRO A 204 6.86 -6.00 -32.33
N LYS A 205 6.78 -4.68 -32.55
CA LYS A 205 5.76 -3.83 -31.93
C LYS A 205 4.34 -4.19 -32.38
N GLY A 206 4.19 -4.81 -33.55
CA GLY A 206 2.91 -5.32 -34.04
C GLY A 206 2.37 -6.54 -33.27
N ASN A 207 3.06 -7.01 -32.24
CA ASN A 207 2.55 -7.98 -31.27
C ASN A 207 1.75 -7.31 -30.14
N VAL A 208 1.75 -5.97 -30.04
CA VAL A 208 0.91 -5.21 -29.12
C VAL A 208 -0.27 -4.63 -29.91
N GLU A 209 -1.50 -4.96 -29.52
CA GLU A 209 -2.71 -4.45 -30.19
C GLU A 209 -3.03 -2.99 -29.79
N GLY A 210 -2.69 -2.59 -28.55
CA GLY A 210 -2.88 -1.24 -28.04
C GLY A 210 -1.67 -0.32 -28.29
N GLU A 211 -1.60 0.76 -27.51
CA GLU A 211 -0.53 1.74 -27.60
C GLU A 211 0.68 1.33 -26.75
N ILE A 212 1.88 1.80 -27.15
CA ILE A 212 3.12 1.59 -26.41
C ILE A 212 3.57 2.91 -25.81
N HIS A 213 3.57 2.98 -24.49
CA HIS A 213 3.94 4.16 -23.72
C HIS A 213 5.18 3.90 -22.87
N LYS A 214 5.73 4.98 -22.32
CA LYS A 214 6.67 4.90 -21.22
C LYS A 214 5.91 5.17 -19.93
N LEU A 215 6.31 4.50 -18.86
CA LEU A 215 5.91 4.89 -17.51
C LEU A 215 6.43 6.30 -17.20
N GLU A 216 5.68 7.06 -16.42
CA GLU A 216 6.12 8.38 -15.95
C GLU A 216 7.28 8.27 -14.96
N ALA A 217 7.27 7.23 -14.13
CA ALA A 217 8.30 6.89 -13.17
C ALA A 217 8.41 5.36 -13.02
N ILE A 218 9.51 4.91 -12.39
CA ILE A 218 9.66 3.49 -12.01
C ILE A 218 8.54 3.13 -11.04
N ARG A 219 7.87 2.00 -11.30
CA ARG A 219 6.83 1.47 -10.42
C ARG A 219 7.41 0.40 -9.51
N ASN A 220 7.29 0.56 -8.20
CA ASN A 220 7.80 -0.42 -7.24
C ASN A 220 6.65 -1.20 -6.60
N TYR A 221 6.90 -2.48 -6.33
CA TYR A 221 5.98 -3.37 -5.62
C TYR A 221 6.79 -4.12 -4.56
N GLU A 222 6.57 -3.76 -3.30
CA GLU A 222 7.30 -4.35 -2.18
C GLU A 222 6.55 -5.55 -1.63
N LEU A 223 7.29 -6.57 -1.20
CA LEU A 223 6.68 -7.75 -0.61
C LEU A 223 6.10 -7.39 0.78
N PRO A 224 4.84 -7.73 1.08
CA PRO A 224 4.29 -7.54 2.41
C PRO A 224 4.99 -8.42 3.46
N ASP A 225 5.05 -7.92 4.68
CA ASP A 225 5.54 -8.65 5.84
C ASP A 225 4.72 -9.91 6.08
N PHE A 226 5.43 -10.99 6.39
CA PHE A 226 4.83 -12.24 6.77
C PHE A 226 4.50 -12.23 8.27
N PRO A 227 3.25 -12.53 8.68
CA PRO A 227 2.86 -12.38 10.07
C PRO A 227 3.45 -13.47 10.98
N ASP A 228 3.64 -13.10 12.24
CA ASP A 228 4.00 -14.06 13.28
C ASP A 228 2.87 -15.05 13.57
N PHE A 229 3.24 -16.31 13.82
CA PHE A 229 2.27 -17.35 14.14
C PHE A 229 1.72 -17.16 15.56
N PRO A 230 0.39 -17.30 15.77
CA PRO A 230 -0.21 -17.23 17.09
C PRO A 230 0.41 -18.24 18.08
N SER A 231 0.86 -17.74 19.23
CA SER A 231 1.51 -18.55 20.28
C SER A 231 0.54 -19.06 21.35
N ASN A 232 -0.53 -18.31 21.64
CA ASN A 232 -1.49 -18.59 22.71
C ASN A 232 -2.61 -19.56 22.28
N LEU A 233 -2.25 -20.73 21.75
CA LEU A 233 -3.22 -21.77 21.34
C LEU A 233 -3.06 -23.05 22.15
N THR A 234 -4.18 -23.72 22.41
CA THR A 234 -4.17 -25.04 23.05
C THR A 234 -3.42 -26.04 22.16
N ASN A 235 -2.42 -26.73 22.72
CA ASN A 235 -1.74 -27.82 22.02
C ASN A 235 -2.66 -29.04 21.93
N ARG A 236 -2.92 -29.51 20.71
CA ARG A 236 -3.80 -30.62 20.37
C ARG A 236 -3.05 -31.83 19.81
N GLY A 237 -1.73 -31.78 19.73
CA GLY A 237 -0.90 -32.88 19.22
C GLY A 237 -1.14 -33.17 17.73
N ALA A 238 -0.93 -34.42 17.32
CA ALA A 238 -1.21 -34.85 15.96
C ALA A 238 -2.70 -35.16 15.79
N PHE A 239 -3.26 -34.80 14.64
CA PHE A 239 -4.64 -35.03 14.27
C PHE A 239 -4.72 -35.78 12.94
N GLU A 240 -5.47 -36.88 12.94
CA GLU A 240 -5.73 -37.67 11.74
C GLU A 240 -7.24 -37.75 11.50
N ALA A 241 -7.70 -37.19 10.37
CA ALA A 241 -9.04 -37.44 9.86
C ALA A 241 -9.02 -38.75 9.06
N GLY A 242 -9.05 -39.86 9.80
CA GLY A 242 -8.95 -41.24 9.31
C GLY A 242 -10.29 -41.83 8.86
N TRP A 243 -10.41 -43.14 8.89
CA TRP A 243 -11.66 -43.85 8.54
C TRP A 243 -12.43 -44.36 9.76
N ASN A 244 -11.83 -44.31 10.95
CA ASN A 244 -12.40 -44.82 12.19
C ASN A 244 -12.10 -43.88 13.38
N PRO A 245 -13.11 -43.30 14.06
CA PRO A 245 -14.55 -43.42 13.79
C PRO A 245 -14.94 -42.95 12.38
N SER A 246 -16.13 -43.35 11.93
CA SER A 246 -16.60 -43.02 10.59
C SER A 246 -16.51 -41.51 10.33
N PRO A 247 -15.96 -41.07 9.17
CA PRO A 247 -15.97 -39.67 8.79
C PRO A 247 -17.40 -39.12 8.65
N PRO A 248 -17.60 -37.79 8.70
CA PRO A 248 -16.56 -36.75 8.75
C PRO A 248 -15.97 -36.52 10.15
N TYR A 249 -14.72 -36.07 10.18
CA TYR A 249 -14.07 -35.55 11.39
C TYR A 249 -14.33 -34.05 11.50
N HIS A 250 -14.25 -33.52 12.72
CA HIS A 250 -14.62 -32.13 13.00
C HIS A 250 -13.59 -31.39 13.83
N ILE A 251 -13.34 -30.12 13.49
CA ILE A 251 -12.63 -29.15 14.33
C ILE A 251 -13.60 -28.03 14.71
N TYR A 252 -13.84 -27.86 16.01
CA TYR A 252 -14.77 -26.88 16.59
C TYR A 252 -14.07 -25.74 17.33
N HIS A 253 -12.77 -25.84 17.53
CA HIS A 253 -12.01 -24.95 18.40
C HIS A 253 -10.65 -24.64 17.79
N ASP A 254 -10.10 -23.49 18.16
CA ASP A 254 -8.74 -23.13 17.79
C ASP A 254 -7.75 -24.13 18.40
N GLY A 255 -6.59 -24.24 17.78
CA GLY A 255 -5.57 -25.15 18.28
C GLY A 255 -4.28 -25.11 17.52
N ARG A 256 -3.23 -25.53 18.23
CA ARG A 256 -1.93 -25.85 17.67
C ARG A 256 -1.80 -27.37 17.54
N TYR A 257 -1.45 -27.84 16.36
CA TYR A 257 -1.26 -29.25 16.03
C TYR A 257 0.19 -29.48 15.64
N SER A 258 0.76 -30.64 15.96
CA SER A 258 2.06 -31.00 15.40
C SER A 258 1.92 -31.46 13.95
N LYS A 259 0.77 -32.04 13.59
CA LYS A 259 0.47 -32.52 12.23
C LYS A 259 -1.02 -32.69 12.05
N ILE A 260 -1.54 -32.32 10.89
CA ILE A 260 -2.89 -32.63 10.44
C ILE A 260 -2.79 -33.47 9.17
N THR A 261 -3.25 -34.72 9.24
CA THR A 261 -3.34 -35.62 8.08
C THR A 261 -4.81 -35.89 7.76
N VAL A 262 -5.22 -35.63 6.53
CA VAL A 262 -6.60 -35.87 6.07
C VAL A 262 -6.63 -37.07 5.12
N LEU A 263 -7.09 -38.20 5.64
CA LEU A 263 -7.23 -39.47 4.92
C LEU A 263 -8.67 -39.73 4.45
N SER A 264 -9.65 -38.94 4.93
CA SER A 264 -11.09 -39.03 4.60
C SER A 264 -11.75 -37.65 4.34
N GLU A 265 -12.59 -37.15 5.25
CA GLU A 265 -13.24 -35.84 5.22
C GLU A 265 -13.06 -35.15 6.58
N LEU A 266 -12.58 -33.91 6.53
CA LEU A 266 -12.46 -33.01 7.68
C LEU A 266 -13.35 -31.79 7.48
N VAL A 267 -14.22 -31.51 8.45
CA VAL A 267 -15.09 -30.33 8.49
C VAL A 267 -14.56 -29.37 9.56
N VAL A 268 -14.25 -28.14 9.16
CA VAL A 268 -13.87 -27.06 10.08
C VAL A 268 -15.06 -26.16 10.32
N HIS A 269 -15.46 -25.98 11.58
CA HIS A 269 -16.62 -25.18 11.96
C HIS A 269 -16.22 -23.74 12.30
N ILE A 270 -16.89 -22.78 11.66
CA ILE A 270 -16.65 -21.34 11.77
C ILE A 270 -17.97 -20.63 12.09
N GLY A 271 -17.96 -19.84 13.16
CA GLY A 271 -19.12 -19.07 13.63
C GLY A 271 -18.98 -17.60 13.31
N ASP A 272 -19.38 -16.73 14.24
CA ASP A 272 -19.14 -15.29 14.14
C ASP A 272 -17.70 -14.88 14.44
N GLN A 273 -16.98 -15.70 15.22
CA GLN A 273 -15.56 -15.52 15.49
C GLN A 273 -14.74 -16.37 14.52
N ASP A 274 -13.54 -15.87 14.23
CA ASP A 274 -12.57 -16.57 13.39
C ASP A 274 -12.16 -17.91 14.00
N ARG A 275 -11.71 -18.81 13.12
CA ARG A 275 -11.13 -20.10 13.49
C ARG A 275 -9.65 -20.06 13.20
N ILE A 276 -8.82 -20.27 14.22
CA ILE A 276 -7.36 -20.24 14.10
C ILE A 276 -6.79 -21.66 14.28
N ILE A 277 -6.12 -22.16 13.25
CA ILE A 277 -5.43 -23.45 13.29
C ILE A 277 -3.96 -23.21 12.95
N VAL A 278 -3.08 -23.56 13.89
CA VAL A 278 -1.62 -23.59 13.66
C VAL A 278 -1.20 -25.05 13.58
N THR A 279 -0.43 -25.44 12.56
CA THR A 279 0.12 -26.79 12.43
C THR A 279 1.52 -26.77 11.84
N ASP A 280 2.39 -27.72 12.19
CA ASP A 280 3.69 -27.84 11.51
C ASP A 280 3.47 -28.42 10.10
N ASP A 281 2.74 -29.53 10.01
CA ASP A 281 2.41 -30.19 8.75
C ASP A 281 0.89 -30.22 8.50
N LEU A 282 0.46 -29.91 7.27
CA LEU A 282 -0.91 -30.11 6.79
C LEU A 282 -0.89 -30.90 5.48
N ILE A 283 -1.39 -32.13 5.52
CA ILE A 283 -1.35 -33.07 4.40
C ILE A 283 -2.77 -33.57 4.09
N VAL A 284 -3.26 -33.25 2.89
CA VAL A 284 -4.49 -33.81 2.33
C VAL A 284 -4.11 -34.90 1.33
N GLU A 285 -4.31 -36.15 1.73
CA GLU A 285 -3.95 -37.32 0.93
C GLU A 285 -4.97 -37.59 -0.19
N GLY A 286 -4.55 -38.29 -1.25
CA GLY A 286 -5.47 -38.87 -2.25
C GLY A 286 -6.53 -37.91 -2.81
N ALA A 287 -7.78 -38.33 -2.87
CA ALA A 287 -8.91 -37.51 -3.32
C ALA A 287 -9.79 -37.04 -2.15
N ARG A 288 -9.14 -36.56 -1.07
CA ARG A 288 -9.78 -36.21 0.20
C ARG A 288 -10.07 -34.73 0.33
N LYS A 289 -10.88 -34.35 1.31
CA LYS A 289 -11.37 -32.96 1.38
C LYS A 289 -11.41 -32.39 2.78
N ILE A 290 -11.05 -31.10 2.86
CA ILE A 290 -11.35 -30.22 3.97
C ILE A 290 -12.49 -29.30 3.53
N THR A 291 -13.60 -29.32 4.27
CA THR A 291 -14.78 -28.48 4.02
C THR A 291 -15.01 -27.53 5.18
N LEU A 292 -15.61 -26.38 4.91
CA LEU A 292 -15.98 -25.42 5.95
C LEU A 292 -17.47 -25.53 6.23
N ASN A 293 -17.83 -25.59 7.50
CA ASN A 293 -19.19 -25.33 7.94
C ASN A 293 -19.22 -23.91 8.53
N LYS A 294 -19.53 -22.93 7.69
CA LYS A 294 -19.58 -21.52 8.05
C LYS A 294 -21.01 -21.12 8.41
N THR A 295 -21.22 -20.68 9.65
CA THR A 295 -22.53 -20.29 10.20
C THR A 295 -22.61 -18.81 10.58
N GLY A 296 -21.48 -18.10 10.62
CA GLY A 296 -21.40 -16.67 10.92
C GLY A 296 -20.41 -15.94 10.01
N LYS A 297 -19.90 -14.78 10.46
CA LYS A 297 -19.01 -13.92 9.68
C LYS A 297 -17.52 -14.28 9.73
N GLY A 298 -17.09 -15.13 10.66
CA GLY A 298 -15.68 -15.45 10.87
C GLY A 298 -15.03 -16.11 9.66
N LYS A 299 -13.70 -16.05 9.58
CA LYS A 299 -12.84 -16.67 8.57
C LYS A 299 -12.03 -17.82 9.19
N LEU A 300 -11.45 -18.66 8.35
CA LEU A 300 -10.46 -19.66 8.75
C LEU A 300 -9.05 -19.12 8.49
N TYR A 301 -8.24 -19.05 9.54
CA TYR A 301 -6.82 -18.77 9.48
C TYR A 301 -6.04 -20.07 9.67
N LEU A 302 -5.31 -20.49 8.63
CA LEU A 302 -4.43 -21.64 8.64
C LEU A 302 -2.98 -21.17 8.66
N TYR A 303 -2.25 -21.47 9.73
CA TYR A 303 -0.81 -21.22 9.83
C TYR A 303 -0.08 -22.56 9.73
N VAL A 304 0.72 -22.75 8.68
CA VAL A 304 1.44 -24.01 8.41
C VAL A 304 2.95 -23.76 8.43
N GLY A 305 3.65 -24.43 9.35
CA GLY A 305 5.04 -24.12 9.69
C GLY A 305 6.10 -24.78 8.81
N ASN A 306 5.83 -26.00 8.32
CA ASN A 306 6.84 -26.85 7.69
C ASN A 306 6.36 -27.41 6.35
N GLU A 307 5.35 -28.28 6.34
CA GLU A 307 4.90 -28.97 5.12
C GLU A 307 3.42 -28.72 4.81
N PHE A 308 3.14 -28.28 3.59
CA PHE A 308 1.78 -28.16 3.07
C PHE A 308 1.63 -28.99 1.78
N LYS A 309 0.73 -29.97 1.80
CA LYS A 309 0.49 -30.86 0.66
C LYS A 309 -1.00 -31.07 0.42
N ILE A 310 -1.41 -30.90 -0.83
CA ILE A 310 -2.68 -31.39 -1.35
C ILE A 310 -2.33 -32.35 -2.48
N LEU A 311 -2.52 -33.64 -2.27
CA LEU A 311 -2.09 -34.66 -3.22
C LEU A 311 -3.23 -35.04 -4.18
N ASN A 312 -2.88 -35.56 -5.36
CA ASN A 312 -3.78 -36.12 -6.37
C ASN A 312 -5.01 -35.27 -6.75
N SER A 313 -6.13 -35.42 -6.05
CA SER A 313 -7.38 -34.69 -6.29
C SER A 313 -7.97 -34.18 -4.97
N GLY A 314 -7.10 -33.98 -3.98
CA GLY A 314 -7.47 -33.43 -2.69
C GLY A 314 -8.00 -32.00 -2.83
N THR A 315 -8.87 -31.60 -1.93
CA THR A 315 -9.47 -30.27 -1.97
C THR A 315 -9.59 -29.61 -0.60
N ILE A 316 -9.46 -28.29 -0.57
CA ILE A 316 -9.68 -27.46 0.60
C ILE A 316 -10.67 -26.36 0.20
N ASN A 317 -11.79 -26.29 0.94
CA ASN A 317 -12.85 -25.30 0.74
C ASN A 317 -13.44 -25.27 -0.69
N ASN A 318 -13.41 -26.41 -1.40
CA ASN A 318 -13.92 -26.48 -2.76
C ASN A 318 -15.40 -26.06 -2.84
N ARG A 319 -15.73 -25.15 -3.77
CA ARG A 319 -17.03 -24.47 -3.93
C ARG A 319 -17.40 -23.47 -2.82
N GLY A 320 -16.50 -23.19 -1.87
CA GLY A 320 -16.65 -22.09 -0.91
C GLY A 320 -16.26 -20.75 -1.49
N GLN A 321 -16.17 -19.71 -0.64
CA GLN A 321 -15.64 -18.40 -1.03
C GLN A 321 -14.15 -18.30 -0.72
N ALA A 322 -13.38 -17.67 -1.61
CA ALA A 322 -11.95 -17.49 -1.40
C ALA A 322 -11.63 -16.59 -0.18
N SER A 323 -12.51 -15.65 0.15
CA SER A 323 -12.36 -14.77 1.32
C SER A 323 -12.59 -15.46 2.66
N ASP A 324 -13.05 -16.72 2.68
CA ASP A 324 -13.32 -17.48 3.91
C ASP A 324 -12.09 -18.17 4.48
N VAL A 325 -11.00 -18.28 3.71
CA VAL A 325 -9.77 -18.99 4.11
C VAL A 325 -8.55 -18.14 3.80
N ILE A 326 -7.70 -17.98 4.80
CA ILE A 326 -6.36 -17.40 4.65
C ILE A 326 -5.34 -18.43 5.14
N LEU A 327 -4.40 -18.79 4.27
CA LEU A 327 -3.28 -19.68 4.56
C LEU A 327 -1.99 -18.88 4.66
N TYR A 328 -1.31 -18.96 5.80
CA TYR A 328 0.07 -18.50 5.98
C TYR A 328 0.99 -19.72 6.02
N PHE A 329 1.88 -19.84 5.04
CA PHE A 329 2.84 -20.93 4.96
C PHE A 329 4.27 -20.42 5.14
N LYS A 330 4.90 -20.87 6.24
CA LYS A 330 6.27 -20.50 6.60
C LYS A 330 7.32 -21.45 6.02
N GLY A 331 6.92 -22.65 5.60
CA GLY A 331 7.84 -23.61 5.00
C GLY A 331 8.46 -23.06 3.70
N SER A 332 9.66 -23.53 3.36
CA SER A 332 10.38 -23.12 2.14
C SER A 332 10.26 -24.13 1.00
N GLY A 333 9.65 -25.30 1.26
CA GLY A 333 9.46 -26.34 0.24
C GLY A 333 8.53 -25.87 -0.88
N THR A 334 8.82 -26.26 -2.12
CA THR A 334 7.96 -25.97 -3.27
C THR A 334 6.57 -26.58 -3.07
N ILE A 335 5.53 -25.75 -3.08
CA ILE A 335 4.14 -26.21 -3.09
C ILE A 335 3.80 -26.66 -4.51
N ASN A 336 3.41 -27.91 -4.66
CA ASN A 336 3.01 -28.48 -5.95
C ASN A 336 1.51 -28.83 -5.94
N LEU A 337 0.74 -28.07 -6.72
CA LEU A 337 -0.68 -28.28 -6.97
C LEU A 337 -0.86 -28.92 -8.34
N GLY A 338 -0.58 -30.22 -8.41
CA GLY A 338 -0.81 -31.05 -9.59
C GLY A 338 -2.18 -31.72 -9.61
N GLY A 339 -2.36 -32.68 -10.53
CA GLY A 339 -3.60 -33.48 -10.64
C GLY A 339 -4.85 -32.63 -10.84
N ASN A 340 -5.87 -32.83 -10.00
CA ASN A 340 -7.11 -32.04 -9.96
C ASN A 340 -7.33 -31.45 -8.56
N THR A 341 -6.24 -30.98 -7.95
CA THR A 341 -6.25 -30.38 -6.62
C THR A 341 -6.96 -29.03 -6.63
N LYS A 342 -7.69 -28.70 -5.56
CA LYS A 342 -8.40 -27.42 -5.46
C LYS A 342 -8.23 -26.79 -4.10
N PHE A 343 -7.68 -25.58 -4.07
CA PHE A 343 -7.67 -24.74 -2.89
C PHE A 343 -8.47 -23.47 -3.17
N VAL A 344 -9.55 -23.23 -2.42
CA VAL A 344 -10.33 -22.00 -2.54
C VAL A 344 -10.10 -21.16 -1.29
N GLY A 345 -9.27 -20.13 -1.43
CA GLY A 345 -8.72 -19.37 -0.32
C GLY A 345 -7.62 -18.45 -0.80
N CYS A 346 -7.23 -17.49 0.04
CA CYS A 346 -6.04 -16.70 -0.17
C CYS A 346 -4.83 -17.34 0.52
N VAL A 347 -3.65 -17.20 -0.08
CA VAL A 347 -2.39 -17.76 0.44
C VAL A 347 -1.32 -16.68 0.54
N HIS A 348 -0.60 -16.65 1.65
CA HIS A 348 0.64 -15.92 1.84
C HIS A 348 1.74 -16.95 2.12
N LEU A 349 2.71 -17.05 1.22
CA LEU A 349 3.85 -17.94 1.32
C LEU A 349 5.08 -17.10 1.66
N GLU A 350 5.73 -17.35 2.80
CA GLU A 350 6.88 -16.55 3.23
C GLU A 350 8.01 -16.64 2.19
N ASN A 351 8.40 -17.87 1.82
CA ASN A 351 9.54 -18.13 0.94
C ASN A 351 9.29 -19.23 -0.11
N ALA A 352 8.12 -19.86 -0.11
CA ALA A 352 7.88 -21.05 -0.91
C ALA A 352 7.66 -20.75 -2.39
N ASN A 353 8.31 -21.56 -3.23
CA ASN A 353 8.02 -21.62 -4.66
C ASN A 353 6.69 -22.33 -4.92
N LEU A 354 6.06 -22.03 -6.05
CA LEU A 354 4.74 -22.56 -6.38
C LEU A 354 4.73 -23.19 -7.78
N ILE A 355 4.22 -24.41 -7.88
CA ILE A 355 3.96 -25.08 -9.16
C ILE A 355 2.47 -25.41 -9.23
N ILE A 356 1.78 -24.88 -10.23
CA ILE A 356 0.39 -25.17 -10.57
C ILE A 356 0.38 -25.93 -11.90
N ALA A 357 -0.08 -27.18 -11.88
CA ALA A 357 0.02 -28.07 -13.03
C ALA A 357 -1.25 -28.91 -13.26
N ASN A 358 -1.37 -29.48 -14.46
CA ASN A 358 -2.48 -30.36 -14.86
C ASN A 358 -3.85 -29.66 -14.83
N SER A 359 -4.68 -29.91 -13.83
CA SER A 359 -5.96 -29.24 -13.57
C SER A 359 -6.04 -28.76 -12.11
N GLY A 360 -4.90 -28.72 -11.42
CA GLY A 360 -4.78 -28.18 -10.08
C GLY A 360 -4.89 -26.66 -10.09
N GLY A 361 -5.23 -26.06 -8.95
CA GLY A 361 -5.25 -24.61 -8.83
C GLY A 361 -5.64 -24.06 -7.48
N ILE A 362 -5.35 -22.77 -7.32
CA ILE A 362 -5.84 -21.90 -6.26
C ILE A 362 -6.91 -20.98 -6.84
N THR A 363 -7.98 -20.76 -6.09
CA THR A 363 -8.97 -19.71 -6.35
C THR A 363 -8.95 -18.73 -5.19
N GLY A 364 -8.42 -17.53 -5.41
CA GLY A 364 -8.18 -16.52 -4.38
C GLY A 364 -6.98 -15.64 -4.70
N HIS A 365 -6.36 -15.02 -3.69
CA HIS A 365 -5.12 -14.25 -3.83
C HIS A 365 -3.90 -15.09 -3.47
N ILE A 366 -2.77 -14.83 -4.13
CA ILE A 366 -1.48 -15.47 -3.85
C ILE A 366 -0.47 -14.37 -3.59
N ILE A 367 0.13 -14.35 -2.40
CA ILE A 367 1.30 -13.55 -2.05
C ILE A 367 2.44 -14.51 -1.80
N THR A 368 3.61 -14.29 -2.40
CA THR A 368 4.78 -15.14 -2.14
C THR A 368 6.09 -14.37 -2.18
N GLY A 369 6.94 -14.62 -1.18
CA GLY A 369 8.36 -14.24 -1.22
C GLY A 369 9.27 -15.25 -1.93
N GLY A 370 8.71 -16.37 -2.42
CA GLY A 370 9.41 -17.33 -3.26
C GLY A 370 9.96 -16.70 -4.55
N ASN A 371 10.98 -17.32 -5.12
CA ASN A 371 11.67 -16.80 -6.30
C ASN A 371 11.22 -17.43 -7.63
N HIS A 372 10.33 -18.42 -7.59
CA HIS A 372 9.85 -19.12 -8.77
C HIS A 372 8.38 -19.53 -8.66
N ILE A 373 7.62 -19.25 -9.72
CA ILE A 373 6.27 -19.75 -9.93
C ILE A 373 6.17 -20.37 -11.32
N GLU A 374 5.63 -21.57 -11.40
CA GLU A 374 5.34 -22.23 -12.68
C GLU A 374 3.84 -22.54 -12.81
N ILE A 375 3.24 -22.18 -13.95
CA ILE A 375 1.83 -22.48 -14.29
C ILE A 375 1.81 -23.27 -15.61
N SER A 376 1.24 -24.47 -15.61
CA SER A 376 1.24 -25.36 -16.78
C SER A 376 0.04 -26.30 -16.89
N GLY A 377 -0.14 -26.92 -18.06
CA GLY A 377 -1.24 -27.86 -18.33
C GLY A 377 -2.57 -27.15 -18.61
N ALA A 378 -3.71 -27.83 -18.45
CA ALA A 378 -5.03 -27.21 -18.45
C ALA A 378 -5.37 -26.60 -17.08
N ALA A 379 -4.33 -26.23 -16.32
CA ALA A 379 -4.48 -25.73 -14.98
C ALA A 379 -5.07 -24.33 -15.09
N SER A 380 -6.23 -24.16 -14.46
CA SER A 380 -6.89 -22.87 -14.37
C SER A 380 -6.63 -22.32 -12.98
N ALA A 381 -5.76 -21.33 -12.92
CA ALA A 381 -5.66 -20.47 -11.76
C ALA A 381 -6.70 -19.35 -11.92
N HIS A 382 -7.86 -19.52 -11.28
CA HIS A 382 -8.83 -18.42 -11.09
C HIS A 382 -8.35 -17.56 -9.91
N VAL A 383 -7.18 -16.97 -10.09
CA VAL A 383 -6.49 -16.23 -9.04
C VAL A 383 -6.74 -14.76 -9.25
N ARG A 384 -7.36 -14.11 -8.28
CA ARG A 384 -7.64 -12.67 -8.35
C ARG A 384 -6.35 -11.86 -8.51
N ALA A 385 -5.33 -12.14 -7.70
CA ALA A 385 -4.00 -11.54 -7.90
C ALA A 385 -2.88 -12.51 -7.48
N ILE A 386 -1.82 -12.57 -8.26
CA ILE A 386 -0.52 -13.17 -7.88
C ILE A 386 0.45 -12.01 -7.63
N TYR A 387 0.83 -11.84 -6.37
CA TYR A 387 1.76 -10.84 -5.90
C TYR A 387 3.08 -11.51 -5.51
N ALA A 388 4.05 -11.47 -6.44
CA ALA A 388 5.32 -12.17 -6.30
C ALA A 388 6.46 -11.30 -6.84
N PRO A 389 6.69 -10.09 -6.27
CA PRO A 389 7.58 -9.07 -6.84
C PRO A 389 9.03 -9.55 -7.02
N ASN A 390 9.43 -10.60 -6.30
CA ASN A 390 10.77 -11.21 -6.36
C ASN A 390 10.86 -12.44 -7.26
N ALA A 391 9.74 -12.96 -7.77
CA ALA A 391 9.67 -14.23 -8.47
C ALA A 391 9.87 -14.12 -9.99
N HIS A 392 10.56 -15.11 -10.56
CA HIS A 392 10.42 -15.44 -11.98
C HIS A 392 9.18 -16.30 -12.19
N VAL A 393 8.25 -15.82 -12.99
CA VAL A 393 6.97 -16.49 -13.26
C VAL A 393 6.98 -17.06 -14.67
N LYS A 394 6.88 -18.39 -14.77
CA LYS A 394 6.85 -19.12 -16.04
C LYS A 394 5.48 -19.74 -16.30
N MET A 395 4.82 -19.33 -17.37
CA MET A 395 3.62 -19.96 -17.89
C MET A 395 3.96 -20.80 -19.13
N LYS A 396 3.57 -22.08 -19.18
CA LYS A 396 3.90 -22.95 -20.32
C LYS A 396 2.77 -23.88 -20.73
N GLY A 397 2.87 -24.46 -21.92
CA GLY A 397 1.86 -25.37 -22.45
C GLY A 397 0.54 -24.65 -22.67
N SER A 398 -0.53 -25.08 -21.99
CA SER A 398 -1.86 -24.43 -22.05
C SER A 398 -2.23 -23.71 -20.75
N GLY A 399 -1.24 -23.38 -19.91
CA GLY A 399 -1.49 -22.79 -18.59
C GLY A 399 -2.28 -21.49 -18.67
N SER A 400 -3.30 -21.34 -17.83
CA SER A 400 -4.19 -20.19 -17.82
C SER A 400 -4.21 -19.51 -16.44
N LEU A 401 -4.13 -18.19 -16.45
CA LEU A 401 -4.27 -17.33 -15.28
C LEU A 401 -5.32 -16.25 -15.57
N THR A 402 -6.31 -16.10 -14.68
CA THR A 402 -7.34 -15.06 -14.77
C THR A 402 -7.28 -14.20 -13.52
N GLY A 403 -6.75 -12.97 -13.65
CA GLY A 403 -6.48 -11.98 -12.61
C GLY A 403 -5.31 -11.08 -12.98
N ALA A 404 -4.68 -10.47 -11.98
CA ALA A 404 -3.46 -9.69 -12.15
C ALA A 404 -2.20 -10.43 -11.69
N LEU A 405 -1.07 -10.16 -12.34
CA LEU A 405 0.22 -10.76 -12.04
C LEU A 405 1.29 -9.69 -11.82
N ILE A 406 1.91 -9.70 -10.64
CA ILE A 406 3.02 -8.83 -10.26
C ILE A 406 4.24 -9.72 -10.03
N CYS A 407 5.31 -9.52 -10.79
CA CYS A 407 6.47 -10.39 -10.74
C CYS A 407 7.81 -9.66 -11.00
N LYS A 408 8.92 -10.34 -10.70
CA LYS A 408 10.25 -9.84 -11.05
C LYS A 408 10.49 -9.93 -12.55
N SER A 409 10.15 -11.07 -13.15
CA SER A 409 10.31 -11.35 -14.58
C SER A 409 9.28 -12.38 -15.01
N PHE A 410 8.85 -12.28 -16.27
CA PHE A 410 7.80 -13.11 -16.81
C PHE A 410 8.28 -13.89 -18.04
N GLU A 411 7.94 -15.17 -18.09
CA GLU A 411 8.13 -16.02 -19.26
C GLU A 411 6.83 -16.74 -19.62
N ALA A 412 6.41 -16.66 -20.88
CA ALA A 412 5.23 -17.35 -21.37
C ALA A 412 5.53 -18.15 -22.64
N GLU A 413 5.31 -19.46 -22.62
CA GLU A 413 5.55 -20.36 -23.75
C GLU A 413 4.27 -21.10 -24.16
N GLY A 414 4.26 -21.64 -25.38
CA GLY A 414 3.15 -22.46 -25.87
C GLY A 414 1.89 -21.62 -26.15
N ASN A 415 0.75 -22.09 -25.66
CA ASN A 415 -0.57 -21.44 -25.79
C ASN A 415 -1.06 -20.90 -24.43
N SER A 416 -0.14 -20.50 -23.56
CA SER A 416 -0.47 -19.93 -22.24
C SER A 416 -1.25 -18.63 -22.39
N THR A 417 -2.17 -18.37 -21.44
CA THR A 417 -3.04 -17.18 -21.47
C THR A 417 -3.12 -16.54 -20.09
N LEU A 418 -2.78 -15.26 -20.02
CA LEU A 418 -3.05 -14.37 -18.89
C LEU A 418 -4.21 -13.45 -19.26
N THR A 419 -5.28 -13.44 -18.47
CA THR A 419 -6.45 -12.56 -18.68
C THR A 419 -6.66 -11.70 -17.45
N PHE A 420 -6.66 -10.38 -17.63
CA PHE A 420 -6.98 -9.45 -16.57
C PHE A 420 -8.43 -9.62 -16.11
N ASP A 421 -8.62 -9.59 -14.80
CA ASP A 421 -9.91 -9.53 -14.15
C ASP A 421 -9.86 -8.33 -13.21
N ASN A 422 -10.76 -7.36 -13.38
CA ASN A 422 -10.77 -6.14 -12.59
C ASN A 422 -11.59 -6.27 -11.29
N SER A 423 -12.23 -7.42 -11.03
CA SER A 423 -12.93 -7.70 -9.76
C SER A 423 -12.00 -7.87 -8.55
N ILE A 424 -10.71 -7.57 -8.75
CA ILE A 424 -9.59 -7.81 -7.85
C ILE A 424 -9.37 -6.67 -6.84
N THR A 425 -9.76 -5.45 -7.20
CA THR A 425 -9.51 -4.22 -6.42
C THR A 425 -10.24 -4.18 -5.09
N ASP A 426 -11.36 -4.90 -4.95
CA ASP A 426 -12.23 -4.78 -3.78
C ASP A 426 -11.91 -5.79 -2.66
N THR A 427 -10.97 -6.73 -2.87
CA THR A 427 -10.72 -7.85 -1.92
C THR A 427 -9.26 -8.11 -1.55
N PHE A 428 -8.34 -7.39 -2.17
CA PHE A 428 -6.92 -7.37 -1.84
C PHE A 428 -6.52 -6.64 -0.52
N PRO A 429 -7.30 -5.67 0.02
CA PRO A 429 -6.83 -4.85 1.15
C PRO A 429 -6.49 -5.65 2.42
N ASP A 430 -7.34 -6.59 2.87
CA ASP A 430 -7.16 -7.26 4.17
C ASP A 430 -5.81 -8.00 4.37
N MET A 431 -5.13 -8.43 3.29
CA MET A 431 -3.83 -9.14 3.39
C MET A 431 -2.61 -8.25 3.15
N LEU A 432 -2.82 -7.06 2.59
CA LEU A 432 -1.78 -6.05 2.44
C LEU A 432 -1.78 -5.07 3.62
N GLU A 433 -2.96 -4.76 4.18
CA GLU A 433 -3.15 -3.82 5.29
C GLU A 433 -2.50 -4.27 6.63
N GLU A 434 -2.11 -5.54 6.75
CA GLU A 434 -1.45 -6.07 7.95
C GLU A 434 0.08 -6.15 7.84
N GLY A 435 0.69 -5.72 6.73
CA GLY A 435 2.13 -5.87 6.58
C GLY A 435 2.77 -5.31 5.31
N ALA A 436 2.04 -4.67 4.40
CA ALA A 436 2.66 -3.99 3.29
C ALA A 436 3.33 -2.71 3.81
N SER A 437 4.59 -2.84 4.26
CA SER A 437 5.52 -1.72 4.38
C SER A 437 5.88 -1.14 3.00
N GLY A 438 5.04 -1.33 1.99
CA GLY A 438 5.15 -0.79 0.65
C GLY A 438 5.14 0.71 0.75
N GLY A 439 6.34 1.30 0.76
CA GLY A 439 6.61 2.73 0.79
C GLY A 439 5.58 3.58 1.54
N VAL A 440 5.93 4.05 2.74
CA VAL A 440 5.04 4.92 3.50
C VAL A 440 4.72 6.18 2.70
N SER A 441 3.45 6.34 2.33
CA SER A 441 2.95 7.61 1.78
C SER A 441 2.30 8.39 2.91
N TYR A 442 2.39 9.72 2.85
CA TYR A 442 1.80 10.59 3.86
C TYR A 442 0.71 11.43 3.23
N GLU A 443 -0.39 11.63 3.95
CA GLU A 443 -1.40 12.61 3.58
C GLU A 443 -1.48 13.75 4.59
N LYS A 444 -1.77 14.94 4.08
CA LYS A 444 -1.86 16.16 4.87
C LYS A 444 -3.14 16.14 5.73
N GLY A 445 -2.99 16.14 7.04
CA GLY A 445 -4.07 16.35 7.99
C GLY A 445 -4.46 17.81 8.17
N LEU A 446 -5.31 18.07 9.17
CA LEU A 446 -5.70 19.42 9.54
C LEU A 446 -4.56 20.14 10.27
N TRP A 447 -4.43 21.45 10.04
CA TRP A 447 -3.59 22.33 10.86
C TRP A 447 -4.14 22.36 12.29
N GLN A 448 -3.23 22.31 13.27
CA GLN A 448 -3.55 22.36 14.70
C GLN A 448 -3.00 23.62 15.35
#